data_AF-A0A0Q1FIL7-F1
#
_entry.id   AF-A0A0Q1FIL7-F1
#
_cell.length_a   1.000
_cell.length_b   1.000
_cell.length_c   1.000
_cell.angle_alpha   90.00
_cell.angle_beta   90.00
_cell.angle_gamma   90.00
#
_symmetry.space_group_name_H-M   'P 1'
#
loop_
_entity.id
_entity.type
_entity.pdbx_description
1 polymer ?
#
loop_
_entity_poly.entity_id
_entity_poly.type
_entity_poly.pdbx_seq_one_letter_code
_entity_poly.pdbx_strand_id
1 'polypeptide(L)'
;MVKSNSIKTGEAICGVCALKRLSSRKSFPSTAEISLTSAIPKNEFELLRQFDLDPQLLYKENRNKDYLKKNQIPLELKEIEEITNNQILKRAKLKDSDLPKYYALIMYDGDNMGKLLSGAELKEDVNLQNFHQKLAGSLSANAKESSKIVDQAGKTVYAGGDDFLGFCTLEKLLPTLKELKETFDRQVNQKLLHFLKPSSEITMSAGVVIAHYKTPLHIVLNWARKMEQESKDRAGKNSVTLAVLKHSGDIKKVTWHWGETIDKIQDILGHLRLNKFSTNFIYTLDEEFRKLDYEADESYDQQFDSELKRLIKRSGIDKNSKNEELIDQLHKACLDLEAKVKNREDYFSLMRIIAFLYRESGGEK
;
A
#
# COMPACT_ATOMS: atom_id res chain seq x y z
N MET A 1 -22.59 -8.84 21.57
CA MET A 1 -23.71 -8.04 21.03
C MET A 1 -23.12 -6.93 20.18
N VAL A 2 -23.44 -6.87 18.88
CA VAL A 2 -23.02 -5.79 17.98
C VAL A 2 -24.04 -4.65 18.13
N LYS A 3 -23.62 -3.48 18.63
CA LYS A 3 -24.45 -2.27 18.64
C LYS A 3 -23.62 -1.05 18.24
N SER A 4 -23.47 -0.84 16.94
CA SER A 4 -23.69 0.52 16.40
C SER A 4 -24.53 0.44 15.12
N ASN A 5 -25.68 -0.22 15.24
CA ASN A 5 -26.78 -0.12 14.28
C ASN A 5 -27.57 1.19 14.45
N SER A 6 -27.09 2.13 15.27
CA SER A 6 -27.71 3.43 15.49
C SER A 6 -27.33 4.41 14.38
N ILE A 7 -28.31 5.20 13.97
CA ILE A 7 -28.09 6.35 13.08
C ILE A 7 -27.45 7.45 13.93
N LYS A 8 -26.33 8.01 13.47
CA LYS A 8 -25.69 9.13 14.20
C LYS A 8 -26.58 10.37 14.10
N THR A 9 -26.51 11.25 15.10
CA THR A 9 -27.22 12.53 15.06
C THR A 9 -26.84 13.30 13.79
N GLY A 10 -27.84 13.65 12.98
CA GLY A 10 -27.66 14.35 11.70
C GLY A 10 -27.29 13.45 10.51
N GLU A 11 -27.23 12.13 10.67
CA GLU A 11 -26.99 11.20 9.57
C GLU A 11 -28.32 10.81 8.88
N ALA A 12 -28.41 11.03 7.57
CA ALA A 12 -29.51 10.52 6.75
C ALA A 12 -29.01 9.32 5.93
N ILE A 13 -29.75 8.21 5.97
CA ILE A 13 -29.40 6.99 5.23
C ILE A 13 -30.53 6.60 4.27
N CYS A 14 -30.18 6.26 3.03
CA CYS A 14 -31.14 5.68 2.09
C CYS A 14 -31.36 4.18 2.39
N GLY A 15 -32.39 3.58 1.79
CA GLY A 15 -32.74 2.17 2.02
C GLY A 15 -31.59 1.18 1.75
N VAL A 16 -30.77 1.43 0.72
CA VAL A 16 -29.59 0.60 0.41
C VAL A 16 -28.51 0.73 1.49
N CYS A 17 -28.27 1.93 2.00
CA CYS A 17 -27.33 2.16 3.10
C CYS A 17 -27.81 1.51 4.40
N ALA A 18 -29.10 1.60 4.70
CA ALA A 18 -29.72 0.92 5.85
C ALA A 18 -29.57 -0.60 5.73
N LEU A 19 -29.86 -1.17 4.55
CA LEU A 19 -29.67 -2.60 4.29
C LEU A 19 -28.21 -3.03 4.50
N LYS A 20 -27.24 -2.29 3.95
CA LYS A 20 -25.81 -2.58 4.15
C LYS A 20 -25.42 -2.59 5.63
N ARG A 21 -25.91 -1.61 6.41
CA ARG A 21 -25.63 -1.52 7.85
C ARG A 21 -26.26 -2.67 8.64
N LEU A 22 -27.50 -3.05 8.34
CA LEU A 22 -28.22 -4.10 9.05
C LEU A 22 -27.82 -5.52 8.61
N SER A 23 -27.35 -5.69 7.37
CA SER A 23 -27.00 -6.99 6.80
C SER A 23 -25.62 -7.50 7.19
N SER A 24 -24.71 -6.64 7.68
CA SER A 24 -23.36 -7.06 8.05
C SER A 24 -23.35 -7.91 9.32
N ARG A 25 -23.35 -9.23 9.17
CA ARG A 25 -23.28 -10.21 10.28
C ARG A 25 -21.91 -10.29 10.96
N LYS A 26 -20.84 -9.79 10.32
CA LYS A 26 -19.47 -9.72 10.87
C LYS A 26 -18.96 -8.28 10.84
N SER A 27 -18.36 -7.83 11.94
CA SER A 27 -17.69 -6.53 12.02
C SER A 27 -16.49 -6.52 11.08
N PHE A 28 -16.48 -5.61 10.10
CA PHE A 28 -15.31 -5.30 9.31
C PHE A 28 -14.45 -4.28 10.08
N PRO A 29 -13.11 -4.43 10.16
CA PRO A 29 -12.27 -3.49 10.90
C PRO A 29 -12.34 -2.09 10.29
N SER A 30 -12.30 -1.06 11.13
CA SER A 30 -12.22 0.32 10.63
C SER A 30 -10.86 0.58 9.97
N THR A 31 -10.76 1.63 9.14
CA THR A 31 -9.48 2.03 8.55
C THR A 31 -8.43 2.38 9.61
N ALA A 32 -8.87 2.94 10.74
CA ALA A 32 -8.03 3.17 11.92
C ALA A 32 -7.52 1.87 12.55
N GLU A 33 -8.38 0.86 12.69
CA GLU A 33 -7.97 -0.46 13.18
C GLU A 33 -6.94 -1.11 12.25
N ILE A 34 -7.18 -1.04 10.94
CA ILE A 34 -6.26 -1.57 9.92
C ILE A 34 -4.90 -0.90 10.03
N SER A 35 -4.83 0.44 10.09
CA SER A 35 -3.54 1.13 10.22
C SER A 35 -2.81 0.73 11.50
N LEU A 36 -3.54 0.53 12.61
CA LEU A 36 -2.98 0.20 13.92
C LEU A 36 -2.57 -1.27 14.09
N THR A 37 -3.02 -2.18 13.23
CA THR A 37 -2.82 -3.63 13.39
C THR A 37 -1.34 -4.05 13.42
N SER A 38 -0.43 -3.26 12.83
CA SER A 38 1.01 -3.52 12.91
C SER A 38 1.62 -3.17 14.28
N ALA A 39 1.03 -2.21 14.99
CA ALA A 39 1.54 -1.71 16.26
C ALA A 39 0.78 -2.30 17.47
N ILE A 40 -0.52 -2.54 17.32
CA ILE A 40 -1.43 -2.94 18.40
C ILE A 40 -1.94 -4.35 18.15
N PRO A 41 -1.71 -5.29 19.10
CA PRO A 41 -2.22 -6.65 19.01
C PRO A 41 -3.74 -6.73 18.88
N LYS A 42 -4.24 -7.73 18.13
CA LYS A 42 -5.67 -7.88 17.83
C LYS A 42 -6.58 -7.97 19.08
N ASN A 43 -6.08 -8.54 20.18
CA ASN A 43 -6.80 -8.66 21.45
C ASN A 43 -7.04 -7.32 22.15
N GLU A 44 -6.21 -6.30 21.92
CA GLU A 44 -6.42 -4.97 22.52
C GLU A 44 -7.62 -4.26 21.87
N PHE A 45 -7.93 -4.54 20.60
CA PHE A 45 -9.14 -4.02 19.98
C PHE A 45 -10.42 -4.66 20.55
N GLU A 46 -10.34 -5.89 21.08
CA GLU A 46 -11.49 -6.50 21.76
C GLU A 46 -11.86 -5.73 23.04
N LEU A 47 -10.87 -5.17 23.75
CA LEU A 47 -11.12 -4.32 24.91
C LEU A 47 -11.91 -3.06 24.52
N LEU A 48 -11.52 -2.37 23.45
CA LEU A 48 -12.27 -1.22 22.95
C LEU A 48 -13.70 -1.59 22.57
N ARG A 49 -13.90 -2.75 21.93
CA ARG A 49 -15.24 -3.24 21.54
C ARG A 49 -16.12 -3.58 22.74
N GLN A 50 -15.56 -4.01 23.86
CA GLN A 50 -16.34 -4.23 25.10
C GLN A 50 -16.99 -2.94 25.60
N PHE A 51 -16.35 -1.80 25.38
CA PHE A 51 -16.84 -0.48 25.73
C PHE A 51 -17.52 0.26 24.56
N ASP A 52 -17.75 -0.43 23.43
CA ASP A 52 -18.30 0.16 22.19
C ASP A 52 -17.50 1.39 21.69
N LEU A 53 -16.17 1.33 21.83
CA LEU A 53 -15.25 2.41 21.47
C LEU A 53 -14.63 2.19 20.09
N ASP A 54 -14.56 3.25 19.29
CA ASP A 54 -13.88 3.26 18.00
C ASP A 54 -12.35 3.28 18.20
N PRO A 55 -11.57 2.40 17.52
CA PRO A 55 -10.11 2.44 17.47
C PRO A 55 -9.49 3.82 17.17
N GLN A 56 -10.22 4.72 16.51
CA GLN A 56 -9.82 6.12 16.33
C GLN A 56 -9.49 6.83 17.64
N LEU A 57 -10.09 6.46 18.77
CA LEU A 57 -9.83 7.08 20.08
C LEU A 57 -8.40 6.82 20.60
N LEU A 58 -7.69 5.83 20.04
CA LEU A 58 -6.28 5.62 20.38
C LEU A 58 -5.42 6.80 19.93
N TYR A 59 -5.80 7.50 18.86
CA TYR A 59 -5.12 8.71 18.44
C TYR A 59 -5.48 9.91 19.33
N LYS A 60 -4.45 10.61 19.81
CA LYS A 60 -4.59 11.76 20.71
C LYS A 60 -5.54 12.83 20.17
N GLU A 61 -5.48 13.10 18.87
CA GLU A 61 -6.33 14.12 18.25
C GLU A 61 -7.84 13.83 18.34
N ASN A 62 -8.25 12.58 18.63
CA ASN A 62 -9.67 12.20 18.75
C ASN A 62 -10.16 12.12 20.20
N ARG A 63 -9.27 12.29 21.19
CA ARG A 63 -9.61 12.31 22.63
C ARG A 63 -10.01 13.72 23.05
N ASN A 64 -11.16 14.18 22.59
CA ASN A 64 -11.70 15.50 22.95
C ASN A 64 -13.23 15.48 23.07
N LYS A 65 -13.79 16.46 23.79
CA LYS A 65 -15.23 16.54 24.08
C LYS A 65 -16.10 16.59 22.81
N ASP A 66 -15.64 17.27 21.76
CA ASP A 66 -16.39 17.40 20.51
C ASP A 66 -16.51 16.05 19.80
N TYR A 67 -15.44 15.25 19.79
CA TYR A 67 -15.45 13.90 19.24
C TYR A 67 -16.41 12.98 20.00
N LEU A 68 -16.36 13.00 21.34
CA LEU A 68 -17.24 12.18 22.18
C LEU A 68 -18.71 12.55 21.96
N LYS A 69 -19.03 13.85 21.97
CA LYS A 69 -20.38 14.37 21.72
C LYS A 69 -20.88 13.99 20.32
N LYS A 70 -20.06 14.18 19.28
CA LYS A 70 -20.42 13.85 17.90
C LYS A 70 -20.71 12.37 17.70
N ASN A 71 -19.97 11.50 18.39
CA ASN A 71 -20.11 10.06 18.26
C ASN A 71 -21.03 9.43 19.33
N GLN A 72 -21.68 10.25 20.19
CA GLN A 72 -22.59 9.79 21.24
C GLN A 72 -21.93 8.78 22.20
N ILE A 73 -20.65 8.98 22.51
CA ILE A 73 -19.91 8.12 23.43
C ILE A 73 -20.31 8.51 24.86
N PRO A 74 -20.83 7.56 25.68
CA PRO A 74 -21.39 7.87 26.99
C PRO A 74 -20.35 8.02 28.12
N LEU A 75 -19.07 7.81 27.82
CA LEU A 75 -17.98 7.88 28.79
C LEU A 75 -17.36 9.27 28.86
N GLU A 76 -16.88 9.65 30.04
CA GLU A 76 -16.12 10.88 30.24
C GLU A 76 -14.71 10.77 29.66
N LEU A 77 -14.11 11.92 29.33
CA LEU A 77 -12.78 11.97 28.72
C LEU A 77 -11.70 11.25 29.56
N LYS A 78 -11.80 11.36 30.90
CA LYS A 78 -10.87 10.69 31.83
C LYS A 78 -10.95 9.16 31.73
N GLU A 79 -12.15 8.62 31.56
CA GLU A 79 -12.35 7.17 31.42
C GLU A 79 -11.79 6.67 30.10
N ILE A 80 -11.99 7.45 29.02
CA ILE A 80 -11.40 7.16 27.71
C ILE A 80 -9.87 7.16 27.79
N GLU A 81 -9.27 8.19 28.40
CA GLU A 81 -7.82 8.28 28.56
C GLU A 81 -7.24 7.14 29.41
N GLU A 82 -7.96 6.70 30.44
CA GLU A 82 -7.57 5.54 31.25
C GLU A 82 -7.53 4.26 30.40
N ILE A 83 -8.58 4.00 29.61
CA ILE A 83 -8.64 2.82 28.74
C ILE A 83 -7.56 2.90 27.65
N THR A 84 -7.45 4.02 26.94
CA THR A 84 -6.54 4.13 25.80
C THR A 84 -5.08 4.21 26.25
N ASN A 85 -4.73 5.13 27.15
CA ASN A 85 -3.33 5.38 27.49
C ASN A 85 -2.80 4.34 28.46
N ASN A 86 -3.53 4.10 29.55
CA ASN A 86 -3.01 3.33 30.68
C ASN A 86 -3.21 1.82 30.49
N GLN A 87 -4.27 1.39 29.80
CA GLN A 87 -4.51 -0.03 29.55
C GLN A 87 -3.96 -0.49 28.20
N ILE A 88 -4.16 0.25 27.11
CA ILE A 88 -3.75 -0.22 25.77
C ILE A 88 -2.33 0.25 25.43
N LEU A 89 -2.09 1.56 25.31
CA LEU A 89 -0.82 2.09 24.83
C LEU A 89 0.35 1.75 25.77
N LYS A 90 0.13 1.84 27.08
CA LYS A 90 1.15 1.47 28.09
C LYS A 90 1.52 -0.01 28.04
N ARG A 91 0.55 -0.92 27.82
CA ARG A 91 0.83 -2.35 27.66
C ARG A 91 1.58 -2.64 26.35
N ALA A 92 1.19 -1.96 25.28
CA ALA A 92 1.88 -2.02 23.99
C ALA A 92 3.26 -1.33 23.99
N LYS A 93 3.59 -0.57 25.06
CA LYS A 93 4.81 0.25 25.17
C LYS A 93 4.93 1.30 24.05
N LEU A 94 3.80 1.83 23.60
CA LEU A 94 3.72 2.82 22.53
C LEU A 94 3.41 4.20 23.09
N LYS A 95 3.99 5.22 22.45
CA LYS A 95 3.58 6.62 22.59
C LYS A 95 2.65 7.00 21.43
N ASP A 96 1.95 8.12 21.57
CA ASP A 96 1.09 8.65 20.51
C ASP A 96 1.84 8.90 19.18
N SER A 97 3.13 9.25 19.27
CA SER A 97 4.00 9.46 18.11
C SER A 97 4.29 8.21 17.31
N ASP A 98 4.12 7.05 17.94
CA ASP A 98 4.51 5.74 17.39
C ASP A 98 3.34 5.08 16.66
N LEU A 99 2.14 5.66 16.76
CA LEU A 99 0.94 5.10 16.17
C LEU A 99 0.90 5.34 14.66
N PRO A 100 0.87 4.27 13.83
CA PRO A 100 0.75 4.41 12.39
C PRO A 100 -0.59 5.06 12.04
N LYS A 101 -0.55 6.06 11.15
CA LYS A 101 -1.75 6.81 10.73
C LYS A 101 -2.21 6.49 9.31
N TYR A 102 -1.44 5.68 8.59
CA TYR A 102 -1.69 5.34 7.20
C TYR A 102 -1.92 3.85 7.05
N TYR A 103 -2.81 3.51 6.12
CA TYR A 103 -3.04 2.15 5.64
C TYR A 103 -2.93 2.13 4.12
N ALA A 104 -2.88 0.94 3.54
CA ALA A 104 -2.91 0.74 2.10
C ALA A 104 -4.19 0.01 1.67
N LEU A 105 -4.76 0.42 0.54
CA LEU A 105 -5.78 -0.31 -0.20
C LEU A 105 -5.13 -0.86 -1.47
N ILE A 106 -5.26 -2.17 -1.68
CA ILE A 106 -4.72 -2.89 -2.82
C ILE A 106 -5.91 -3.36 -3.66
N MET A 107 -5.87 -3.04 -4.95
CA MET A 107 -6.79 -3.53 -5.96
C MET A 107 -5.96 -4.11 -7.10
N TYR A 108 -6.26 -5.31 -7.56
CA TYR A 108 -5.62 -5.86 -8.76
C TYR A 108 -6.64 -6.62 -9.59
N ASP A 109 -6.31 -6.81 -10.87
CA ASP A 109 -7.12 -7.55 -11.83
C ASP A 109 -6.21 -8.21 -12.88
N GLY A 110 -6.63 -9.36 -13.41
CA GLY A 110 -5.90 -10.12 -14.41
C GLY A 110 -5.82 -9.40 -15.75
N ASP A 111 -4.64 -9.43 -16.37
CA ASP A 111 -4.43 -8.75 -17.64
C ASP A 111 -4.96 -9.58 -18.81
N ASN A 112 -5.76 -8.94 -19.67
CA ASN A 112 -6.29 -9.52 -20.91
C ASN A 112 -7.15 -10.78 -20.72
N MET A 113 -7.83 -10.91 -19.56
CA MET A 113 -8.65 -12.08 -19.24
C MET A 113 -9.74 -12.38 -20.28
N GLY A 114 -10.30 -11.38 -20.94
CA GLY A 114 -11.24 -11.58 -22.05
C GLY A 114 -10.62 -12.31 -23.26
N LYS A 115 -9.38 -11.98 -23.63
CA LYS A 115 -8.64 -12.66 -24.72
C LYS A 115 -8.26 -14.09 -24.34
N LEU A 116 -7.91 -14.29 -23.07
CA LEU A 116 -7.61 -15.60 -22.52
C LEU A 116 -8.86 -16.51 -22.58
N LEU A 117 -10.00 -15.98 -22.13
CA LEU A 117 -11.28 -16.71 -22.12
C LEU A 117 -11.80 -17.04 -23.52
N SER A 118 -11.58 -16.16 -24.50
CA SER A 118 -11.97 -16.41 -25.90
C SER A 118 -11.11 -17.46 -26.60
N GLY A 119 -9.99 -17.87 -25.99
CA GLY A 119 -9.04 -18.81 -26.59
C GLY A 119 -8.05 -18.20 -27.56
N ALA A 120 -7.97 -16.86 -27.66
CA ALA A 120 -7.14 -16.19 -28.66
C ALA A 120 -5.63 -16.47 -28.47
N GLU A 121 -5.21 -16.71 -27.23
CA GLU A 121 -3.83 -16.98 -26.83
C GLU A 121 -3.52 -18.48 -26.67
N LEU A 122 -4.49 -19.37 -26.97
CA LEU A 122 -4.29 -20.81 -26.83
C LEU A 122 -3.61 -21.42 -28.05
N LYS A 123 -2.89 -22.52 -27.84
CA LYS A 123 -2.39 -23.36 -28.94
C LYS A 123 -3.57 -24.01 -29.70
N GLU A 124 -3.35 -24.32 -30.97
CA GLU A 124 -4.41 -24.81 -31.88
C GLU A 124 -5.05 -26.13 -31.43
N ASP A 125 -4.31 -26.97 -30.72
CA ASP A 125 -4.72 -28.30 -30.27
C ASP A 125 -5.38 -28.32 -28.88
N VAL A 126 -5.54 -27.16 -28.22
CA VAL A 126 -6.09 -27.08 -26.87
C VAL A 126 -7.62 -27.14 -26.90
N ASN A 127 -8.18 -28.10 -26.18
CA ASN A 127 -9.61 -28.14 -25.92
C ASN A 127 -10.02 -27.00 -24.97
N LEU A 128 -10.83 -26.06 -25.47
CA LEU A 128 -11.24 -24.85 -24.76
C LEU A 128 -12.00 -25.15 -23.46
N GLN A 129 -12.87 -26.16 -23.45
CA GLN A 129 -13.65 -26.51 -22.25
C GLN A 129 -12.74 -27.03 -21.12
N ASN A 130 -11.78 -27.90 -21.45
CA ASN A 130 -10.78 -28.37 -20.48
C ASN A 130 -9.93 -27.19 -19.96
N PHE A 131 -9.50 -26.29 -20.85
CA PHE A 131 -8.79 -25.08 -20.46
C PHE A 131 -9.60 -24.23 -19.47
N HIS A 132 -10.88 -23.97 -19.73
CA HIS A 132 -11.76 -23.20 -18.83
C HIS A 132 -11.90 -23.86 -17.45
N GLN A 133 -12.00 -25.19 -17.38
CA GLN A 133 -12.03 -25.91 -16.10
C GLN A 133 -10.74 -25.73 -15.30
N LYS A 134 -9.58 -25.80 -15.97
CA LYS A 134 -8.28 -25.56 -15.34
C LYS A 134 -8.11 -24.11 -14.90
N LEU A 135 -8.49 -23.16 -15.76
CA LEU A 135 -8.48 -21.72 -15.44
C LEU A 135 -9.33 -21.42 -14.21
N ALA A 136 -10.58 -21.89 -14.15
CA ALA A 136 -11.46 -21.68 -13.00
C ALA A 136 -10.86 -22.25 -11.69
N GLY A 137 -10.25 -23.43 -11.75
CA GLY A 137 -9.54 -24.02 -10.60
C GLY A 137 -8.34 -23.19 -10.15
N SER A 138 -7.53 -22.70 -11.10
CA SER A 138 -6.39 -21.83 -10.85
C SER A 138 -6.79 -20.49 -10.24
N LEU A 139 -7.82 -19.83 -10.78
CA LEU A 139 -8.34 -18.56 -10.26
C LEU A 139 -8.93 -18.73 -8.85
N SER A 140 -9.68 -19.81 -8.60
CA SER A 140 -10.18 -20.12 -7.26
C SER A 140 -9.06 -20.33 -6.23
N ALA A 141 -7.97 -21.00 -6.63
CA ALA A 141 -6.78 -21.14 -5.80
C ALA A 141 -6.10 -19.78 -5.53
N ASN A 142 -5.96 -18.94 -6.55
CA ASN A 142 -5.40 -17.60 -6.42
C ASN A 142 -6.21 -16.73 -5.45
N ALA A 143 -7.54 -16.69 -5.58
CA ALA A 143 -8.41 -15.93 -4.68
C ALA A 143 -8.25 -16.36 -3.22
N LYS A 144 -8.20 -17.68 -2.98
CA LYS A 144 -8.03 -18.24 -1.63
C LYS A 144 -6.66 -17.90 -1.04
N GLU A 145 -5.58 -18.02 -1.81
CA GLU A 145 -4.23 -17.69 -1.34
C GLU A 145 -4.04 -16.19 -1.13
N SER A 146 -4.48 -15.37 -2.08
CA SER A 146 -4.43 -13.91 -1.97
C SER A 146 -5.16 -13.39 -0.73
N SER A 147 -6.33 -13.97 -0.43
CA SER A 147 -7.07 -13.64 0.80
C SER A 147 -6.28 -13.97 2.07
N LYS A 148 -5.59 -15.12 2.09
CA LYS A 148 -4.76 -15.53 3.24
C LYS A 148 -3.57 -14.59 3.43
N ILE A 149 -2.91 -14.21 2.35
CA ILE A 149 -1.76 -13.30 2.36
C ILE A 149 -2.17 -11.96 2.95
N VAL A 150 -3.24 -11.36 2.45
CA VAL A 150 -3.70 -10.05 2.93
C VAL A 150 -4.28 -10.12 4.35
N ASP A 151 -5.00 -11.19 4.72
CA ASP A 151 -5.57 -11.32 6.08
C ASP A 151 -4.52 -11.52 7.19
N GLN A 152 -3.24 -11.78 6.84
CA GLN A 152 -2.13 -11.75 7.80
C GLN A 152 -1.76 -10.33 8.23
N ALA A 153 -1.89 -9.36 7.32
CA ALA A 153 -1.39 -8.00 7.50
C ALA A 153 -2.47 -6.92 7.40
N GLY A 154 -3.73 -7.31 7.20
CA GLY A 154 -4.88 -6.42 7.06
C GLY A 154 -6.17 -7.21 6.88
N LYS A 155 -6.98 -6.83 5.89
CA LYS A 155 -8.29 -7.46 5.67
C LYS A 155 -8.74 -7.44 4.21
N THR A 156 -9.04 -8.62 3.69
CA THR A 156 -9.65 -8.82 2.37
C THR A 156 -11.11 -8.38 2.37
N VAL A 157 -11.49 -7.59 1.35
CA VAL A 157 -12.88 -7.19 1.09
C VAL A 157 -13.50 -8.16 0.10
N TYR A 158 -12.76 -8.46 -0.97
CA TYR A 158 -13.22 -9.28 -2.08
C TYR A 158 -12.03 -9.96 -2.78
N ALA A 159 -12.23 -11.19 -3.23
CA ALA A 159 -11.29 -11.97 -4.02
C ALA A 159 -12.09 -12.86 -4.98
N GLY A 160 -12.20 -12.44 -6.24
CA GLY A 160 -13.07 -13.07 -7.24
C GLY A 160 -12.36 -14.02 -8.21
N GLY A 161 -11.04 -14.16 -8.09
CA GLY A 161 -10.27 -15.11 -8.88
C GLY A 161 -9.05 -14.43 -9.46
N ASP A 162 -9.29 -13.62 -10.48
CA ASP A 162 -8.35 -12.72 -11.13
C ASP A 162 -8.43 -11.30 -10.56
N ASP A 163 -9.58 -10.89 -10.03
CA ASP A 163 -9.80 -9.60 -9.38
C ASP A 163 -9.77 -9.67 -7.84
N PHE A 164 -9.29 -8.59 -7.24
CA PHE A 164 -9.04 -8.54 -5.80
C PHE A 164 -9.17 -7.13 -5.24
N LEU A 165 -9.68 -7.04 -4.01
CA LEU A 165 -9.72 -5.83 -3.21
C LEU A 165 -9.44 -6.15 -1.74
N GLY A 166 -8.42 -5.53 -1.16
CA GLY A 166 -8.06 -5.74 0.23
C GLY A 166 -7.27 -4.60 0.84
N PHE A 167 -7.38 -4.46 2.16
CA PHE A 167 -6.62 -3.50 2.93
C PHE A 167 -5.39 -4.16 3.55
N CYS A 168 -4.29 -3.42 3.66
CA CYS A 168 -3.07 -3.86 4.33
C CYS A 168 -2.49 -2.73 5.20
N THR A 169 -1.79 -3.11 6.28
CA THR A 169 -0.94 -2.19 7.04
C THR A 169 0.17 -1.63 6.16
N LEU A 170 0.58 -0.38 6.43
CA LEU A 170 1.63 0.27 5.64
C LEU A 170 2.97 -0.49 5.70
N GLU A 171 3.32 -1.00 6.89
CA GLU A 171 4.57 -1.72 7.13
C GLU A 171 4.70 -2.98 6.25
N LYS A 172 3.60 -3.70 6.04
CA LYS A 172 3.59 -4.97 5.28
C LYS A 172 3.25 -4.80 3.81
N LEU A 173 2.97 -3.58 3.34
CA LEU A 173 2.52 -3.32 1.97
C LEU A 173 3.44 -3.93 0.90
N LEU A 174 4.74 -3.62 0.94
CA LEU A 174 5.68 -4.07 -0.10
C LEU A 174 5.84 -5.60 -0.12
N PRO A 175 6.09 -6.28 1.03
CA PRO A 175 6.07 -7.75 1.08
C PRO A 175 4.76 -8.36 0.58
N THR A 176 3.61 -7.81 0.98
CA THR A 176 2.30 -8.29 0.55
C THR A 176 2.14 -8.18 -0.97
N LEU A 177 2.53 -7.06 -1.59
CA LEU A 177 2.44 -6.90 -3.05
C LEU A 177 3.31 -7.90 -3.79
N LYS A 178 4.54 -8.14 -3.32
CA LYS A 178 5.44 -9.14 -3.88
C LYS A 178 4.84 -10.54 -3.81
N GLU A 179 4.37 -10.94 -2.63
CA GLU A 179 3.79 -12.27 -2.40
C GLU A 179 2.50 -12.48 -3.22
N LEU A 180 1.67 -11.44 -3.40
CA LEU A 180 0.51 -11.49 -4.28
C LEU A 180 0.91 -11.73 -5.74
N LYS A 181 1.94 -11.05 -6.25
CA LYS A 181 2.41 -11.23 -7.64
C LYS A 181 3.00 -12.62 -7.86
N GLU A 182 3.81 -13.10 -6.93
CA GLU A 182 4.37 -14.46 -6.96
C GLU A 182 3.26 -15.52 -6.88
N THR A 183 2.23 -15.27 -6.07
CA THR A 183 1.07 -16.16 -5.95
C THR A 183 0.28 -16.22 -7.25
N PHE A 184 0.00 -15.08 -7.88
CA PHE A 184 -0.70 -15.06 -9.17
C PHE A 184 0.12 -15.77 -10.25
N ASP A 185 1.43 -15.53 -10.30
CA ASP A 185 2.32 -16.22 -11.23
C ASP A 185 2.29 -17.74 -11.03
N ARG A 186 2.46 -18.20 -9.79
CA ARG A 186 2.46 -19.63 -9.44
C ARG A 186 1.09 -20.29 -9.67
N GLN A 187 0.00 -19.66 -9.25
CA GLN A 187 -1.33 -20.27 -9.26
C GLN A 187 -2.04 -20.16 -10.61
N VAL A 188 -1.74 -19.11 -11.38
CA VAL A 188 -2.42 -18.83 -12.64
C VAL A 188 -1.47 -19.02 -13.81
N ASN A 189 -0.42 -18.20 -13.90
CA ASN A 189 0.46 -18.17 -15.08
C ASN A 189 1.15 -19.52 -15.32
N GLN A 190 1.97 -19.98 -14.37
CA GLN A 190 2.78 -21.20 -14.52
C GLN A 190 1.93 -22.46 -14.72
N LYS A 191 0.78 -22.55 -14.05
CA LYS A 191 -0.13 -23.70 -14.19
C LYS A 191 -0.79 -23.78 -15.56
N LEU A 192 -0.96 -22.64 -16.24
CA LEU A 192 -1.68 -22.57 -17.50
C LEU A 192 -0.76 -22.35 -18.71
N LEU A 193 0.52 -22.03 -18.49
CA LEU A 193 1.50 -21.69 -19.53
C LEU A 193 1.58 -22.73 -20.65
N HIS A 194 1.44 -24.02 -20.34
CA HIS A 194 1.50 -25.09 -21.33
C HIS A 194 0.34 -25.10 -22.34
N PHE A 195 -0.79 -24.45 -22.02
CA PHE A 195 -1.92 -24.26 -22.94
C PHE A 195 -1.73 -23.07 -23.89
N LEU A 196 -0.81 -22.16 -23.60
CA LEU A 196 -0.70 -20.88 -24.29
C LEU A 196 0.28 -20.95 -25.47
N LYS A 197 0.10 -20.08 -26.46
CA LYS A 197 1.05 -19.90 -27.56
C LYS A 197 2.43 -19.51 -27.01
N PRO A 198 3.53 -19.78 -27.75
CA PRO A 198 4.84 -19.27 -27.38
C PRO A 198 4.80 -17.77 -27.12
N SER A 199 5.53 -17.31 -26.09
CA SER A 199 5.59 -15.90 -25.65
C SER A 199 4.30 -15.31 -25.09
N SER A 200 3.23 -16.11 -24.91
CA SER A 200 2.03 -15.68 -24.19
C SER A 200 2.19 -15.90 -22.68
N GLU A 201 1.77 -14.92 -21.90
CA GLU A 201 1.80 -14.97 -20.44
C GLU A 201 0.49 -14.44 -19.86
N ILE A 202 0.11 -14.95 -18.68
CA ILE A 202 -1.01 -14.43 -17.91
C ILE A 202 -0.42 -13.58 -16.79
N THR A 203 -0.68 -12.28 -16.86
CA THR A 203 -0.15 -11.30 -15.92
C THR A 203 -1.29 -10.62 -15.16
N MET A 204 -0.95 -9.74 -14.21
CA MET A 204 -1.93 -8.96 -13.47
C MET A 204 -1.43 -7.53 -13.33
N SER A 205 -2.35 -6.58 -13.24
CA SER A 205 -2.04 -5.17 -12.98
C SER A 205 -2.72 -4.72 -11.70
N ALA A 206 -2.03 -3.88 -10.91
CA ALA A 206 -2.49 -3.48 -9.58
C ALA A 206 -2.52 -1.95 -9.40
N GLY A 207 -3.59 -1.47 -8.77
CA GLY A 207 -3.71 -0.13 -8.21
C GLY A 207 -3.56 -0.17 -6.69
N VAL A 208 -2.64 0.64 -6.16
CA VAL A 208 -2.36 0.72 -4.73
C VAL A 208 -2.56 2.15 -4.25
N VAL A 209 -3.27 2.33 -3.14
CA VAL A 209 -3.48 3.64 -2.53
C VAL A 209 -3.10 3.60 -1.07
N ILE A 210 -2.15 4.45 -0.68
CA ILE A 210 -1.80 4.70 0.70
C ILE A 210 -2.58 5.93 1.17
N ALA A 211 -3.35 5.80 2.24
CA ALA A 211 -4.24 6.85 2.71
C ALA A 211 -4.21 6.98 4.23
N HIS A 212 -4.36 8.22 4.71
CA HIS A 212 -4.54 8.48 6.13
C HIS A 212 -5.86 7.86 6.63
N TYR A 213 -5.92 7.37 7.87
CA TYR A 213 -7.09 6.68 8.41
C TYR A 213 -8.39 7.53 8.38
N LYS A 214 -8.24 8.86 8.39
CA LYS A 214 -9.34 9.85 8.27
C LYS A 214 -9.77 10.18 6.84
N THR A 215 -9.03 9.73 5.82
CA THR A 215 -9.38 10.03 4.43
C THR A 215 -10.72 9.36 4.10
N PRO A 216 -11.72 10.09 3.54
CA PRO A 216 -13.00 9.49 3.19
C PRO A 216 -12.85 8.27 2.28
N LEU A 217 -13.41 7.13 2.68
CA LEU A 217 -13.19 5.85 2.00
C LEU A 217 -13.60 5.86 0.51
N HIS A 218 -14.64 6.61 0.16
CA HIS A 218 -15.06 6.73 -1.25
C HIS A 218 -13.99 7.40 -2.13
N ILE A 219 -13.23 8.36 -1.58
CA ILE A 219 -12.09 8.98 -2.28
C ILE A 219 -11.00 7.94 -2.49
N VAL A 220 -10.68 7.16 -1.45
CA VAL A 220 -9.65 6.10 -1.51
C VAL A 220 -10.02 5.03 -2.54
N LEU A 221 -11.29 4.60 -2.58
CA LEU A 221 -11.79 3.63 -3.57
C LEU A 221 -11.73 4.17 -5.01
N ASN A 222 -12.09 5.45 -5.21
CA ASN A 222 -12.00 6.08 -6.52
C ASN A 222 -10.55 6.17 -7.00
N TRP A 223 -9.62 6.52 -6.10
CA TRP A 223 -8.19 6.48 -6.41
C TRP A 223 -7.71 5.06 -6.72
N ALA A 224 -8.13 4.03 -5.98
CA ALA A 224 -7.68 2.66 -6.23
C ALA A 224 -8.09 2.16 -7.61
N ARG A 225 -9.33 2.43 -8.03
CA ARG A 225 -9.81 2.14 -9.39
C ARG A 225 -9.02 2.92 -10.44
N LYS A 226 -8.76 4.21 -10.19
CA LYS A 226 -7.95 5.04 -11.10
C LYS A 226 -6.53 4.49 -11.24
N MET A 227 -5.89 4.07 -10.15
CA MET A 227 -4.54 3.52 -10.18
C MET A 227 -4.50 2.16 -10.88
N GLU A 228 -5.51 1.30 -10.68
CA GLU A 228 -5.58 0.02 -11.39
C GLU A 228 -5.78 0.22 -12.90
N GLN A 229 -6.64 1.17 -13.30
CA GLN A 229 -6.79 1.56 -14.70
C GLN A 229 -5.48 2.13 -15.28
N GLU A 230 -4.81 3.06 -14.58
CA GLU A 230 -3.53 3.62 -15.03
C GLU A 230 -2.44 2.54 -15.17
N SER A 231 -2.44 1.51 -14.31
CA SER A 231 -1.56 0.35 -14.46
C SER A 231 -1.83 -0.45 -15.74
N LYS A 232 -3.11 -0.62 -16.11
CA LYS A 232 -3.51 -1.33 -17.33
C LYS A 232 -3.31 -0.51 -18.60
N ASP A 233 -3.29 0.82 -18.49
CA ASP A 233 -3.02 1.73 -19.60
C ASP A 233 -1.53 1.76 -19.98
N ARG A 234 -0.64 1.30 -19.09
CA ARG A 234 0.79 1.16 -19.39
C ARG A 234 0.98 0.10 -20.48
N ALA A 235 1.79 0.42 -21.49
CA ALA A 235 2.13 -0.51 -22.56
C ALA A 235 2.69 -1.82 -21.99
N GLY A 236 2.12 -2.95 -22.41
CA GLY A 236 2.48 -4.28 -21.91
C GLY A 236 1.82 -4.69 -20.58
N LYS A 237 1.06 -3.79 -19.93
CA LYS A 237 0.40 -4.04 -18.63
C LYS A 237 1.39 -4.61 -17.61
N ASN A 238 1.01 -5.65 -16.86
CA ASN A 238 1.88 -6.30 -15.87
C ASN A 238 2.56 -5.26 -14.98
N SER A 239 1.78 -4.34 -14.41
CA SER A 239 2.30 -3.15 -13.74
C SER A 239 1.58 -2.80 -12.45
N VAL A 240 2.24 -1.98 -11.63
CA VAL A 240 1.71 -1.41 -10.39
C VAL A 240 1.72 0.09 -10.51
N THR A 241 0.61 0.71 -10.14
CA THR A 241 0.51 2.15 -9.93
C THR A 241 0.19 2.37 -8.46
N LEU A 242 1.03 3.14 -7.79
CA LEU A 242 0.89 3.46 -6.38
C LEU A 242 0.65 4.95 -6.22
N ALA A 243 -0.36 5.33 -5.43
CA ALA A 243 -0.60 6.70 -4.99
C ALA A 243 -0.54 6.83 -3.48
N VAL A 244 0.03 7.94 -3.01
CA VAL A 244 0.04 8.35 -1.61
C VAL A 244 -0.83 9.60 -1.45
N LEU A 245 -1.93 9.46 -0.70
CA LEU A 245 -2.82 10.56 -0.33
C LEU A 245 -2.44 11.08 1.04
N LYS A 246 -1.58 12.11 1.08
CA LYS A 246 -1.12 12.69 2.34
C LYS A 246 -2.23 13.46 3.04
N HIS A 247 -2.18 13.51 4.37
CA HIS A 247 -3.13 14.31 5.15
C HIS A 247 -3.12 15.81 4.79
N SER A 248 -1.99 16.32 4.28
CA SER A 248 -1.85 17.71 3.81
C SER A 248 -2.57 18.01 2.49
N GLY A 249 -3.08 16.98 1.79
CA GLY A 249 -3.69 17.11 0.46
C GLY A 249 -2.73 16.91 -0.72
N ASP A 250 -1.41 16.83 -0.47
CA ASP A 250 -0.44 16.50 -1.51
C ASP A 250 -0.58 15.02 -1.93
N ILE A 251 -0.53 14.79 -3.25
CA ILE A 251 -0.68 13.47 -3.87
C ILE A 251 0.57 13.18 -4.69
N LYS A 252 1.19 12.04 -4.42
CA LYS A 252 2.28 11.51 -5.22
C LYS A 252 1.88 10.16 -5.77
N LYS A 253 2.08 9.96 -7.07
CA LYS A 253 1.81 8.70 -7.74
C LYS A 253 2.96 8.30 -8.65
N VAL A 254 3.11 7.02 -8.89
CA VAL A 254 4.09 6.48 -9.84
C VAL A 254 3.64 5.10 -10.31
N THR A 255 3.99 4.78 -11.56
CA THR A 255 3.73 3.47 -12.17
C THR A 255 5.05 2.78 -12.53
N TRP A 256 5.14 1.47 -12.33
CA TRP A 256 6.26 0.63 -12.77
C TRP A 256 5.79 -0.78 -13.13
N HIS A 257 6.55 -1.50 -13.96
CA HIS A 257 6.25 -2.92 -14.25
C HIS A 257 6.61 -3.82 -13.07
N TRP A 258 5.88 -4.92 -12.90
CA TRP A 258 6.30 -5.97 -11.97
C TRP A 258 7.73 -6.46 -12.27
N GLY A 259 8.40 -6.95 -11.24
CA GLY A 259 9.81 -7.35 -11.29
C GLY A 259 10.53 -6.88 -10.03
N GLU A 260 11.78 -6.51 -10.18
CA GLU A 260 12.69 -6.19 -9.06
C GLU A 260 12.42 -4.82 -8.41
N THR A 261 11.51 -3.99 -8.95
CA THR A 261 11.31 -2.62 -8.43
C THR A 261 10.91 -2.62 -6.94
N ILE A 262 10.09 -3.57 -6.50
CA ILE A 262 9.73 -3.70 -5.08
C ILE A 262 10.97 -4.03 -4.24
N ASP A 263 11.82 -4.93 -4.72
CA ASP A 263 13.07 -5.30 -4.04
C ASP A 263 14.00 -4.09 -3.92
N LYS A 264 14.18 -3.32 -5.00
CA LYS A 264 14.99 -2.09 -4.98
C LYS A 264 14.44 -1.03 -4.03
N ILE A 265 13.12 -0.88 -3.94
CA ILE A 265 12.49 0.00 -2.94
C ILE A 265 12.82 -0.50 -1.52
N GLN A 266 12.74 -1.80 -1.28
CA GLN A 266 13.06 -2.39 0.02
C GLN A 266 14.55 -2.23 0.38
N ASP A 267 15.46 -2.37 -0.60
CA ASP A 267 16.89 -2.16 -0.43
C ASP A 267 17.19 -0.71 0.01
N ILE A 268 16.61 0.28 -0.68
CA ILE A 268 16.77 1.69 -0.31
C ILE A 268 16.21 1.94 1.09
N LEU A 269 15.01 1.44 1.42
CA LEU A 269 14.45 1.55 2.76
C LEU A 269 15.34 0.89 3.83
N GLY A 270 15.96 -0.23 3.49
CA GLY A 270 16.93 -0.94 4.34
C GLY A 270 18.15 -0.08 4.63
N HIS A 271 18.77 0.50 3.60
CA HIS A 271 19.90 1.42 3.74
C HIS A 271 19.53 2.66 4.57
N LEU A 272 18.39 3.31 4.30
CA LEU A 272 17.94 4.47 5.07
C LEU A 272 17.75 4.14 6.57
N ARG A 273 17.27 2.94 6.89
CA ARG A 273 17.02 2.49 8.28
C ARG A 273 18.29 2.07 9.01
N LEU A 274 19.05 1.15 8.41
CA LEU A 274 20.20 0.51 9.04
C LEU A 274 21.43 1.42 9.05
N ASN A 275 21.64 2.17 7.97
CA ASN A 275 22.85 2.96 7.77
C ASN A 275 22.67 4.43 8.13
N LYS A 276 21.55 4.81 8.75
CA LYS A 276 21.30 6.17 9.29
C LYS A 276 21.56 7.28 8.26
N PHE A 277 20.97 7.15 7.08
CA PHE A 277 20.92 8.22 6.08
C PHE A 277 19.64 9.04 6.24
N SER A 278 19.75 10.37 6.25
CA SER A 278 18.58 11.24 6.21
C SER A 278 17.91 11.20 4.84
N THR A 279 16.61 11.43 4.76
CA THR A 279 15.89 11.47 3.47
C THR A 279 16.01 12.84 2.77
N ASN A 280 16.72 13.81 3.36
CA ASN A 280 16.78 15.17 2.83
C ASN A 280 17.42 15.24 1.44
N PHE A 281 18.38 14.34 1.13
CA PHE A 281 18.98 14.27 -0.21
C PHE A 281 17.94 14.08 -1.31
N ILE A 282 16.86 13.35 -1.04
CA ILE A 282 15.79 13.10 -2.01
C ILE A 282 15.08 14.40 -2.38
N TYR A 283 14.79 15.25 -1.40
CA TYR A 283 14.10 16.52 -1.61
C TYR A 283 15.01 17.52 -2.30
N THR A 284 16.27 17.63 -1.84
CA THR A 284 17.26 18.53 -2.43
C THR A 284 17.53 18.15 -3.89
N LEU A 285 17.75 16.87 -4.19
CA LEU A 285 17.99 16.40 -5.55
C LEU A 285 16.80 16.72 -6.47
N ASP A 286 15.57 16.43 -6.03
CA ASP A 286 14.38 16.75 -6.82
C ASP A 286 14.20 18.27 -7.05
N GLU A 287 14.50 19.11 -6.05
CA GLU A 287 14.44 20.56 -6.20
C GLU A 287 15.51 21.15 -7.11
N GLU A 288 16.72 20.58 -7.10
CA GLU A 288 17.83 21.00 -7.97
C GLU A 288 17.54 20.63 -9.43
N PHE A 289 17.11 19.40 -9.69
CA PHE A 289 16.92 18.90 -11.05
C PHE A 289 15.56 19.24 -11.66
N ARG A 290 14.51 19.54 -10.88
CA ARG A 290 13.26 20.08 -11.45
C ARG A 290 13.41 21.46 -12.09
N LYS A 291 14.44 22.22 -11.73
CA LYS A 291 14.70 23.58 -12.23
C LYS A 291 15.51 23.59 -13.53
N LEU A 292 16.11 22.47 -13.88
CA LEU A 292 16.91 22.32 -15.08
C LEU A 292 15.98 21.91 -16.23
N ASP A 293 16.05 22.64 -17.34
CA ASP A 293 15.28 22.29 -18.53
C ASP A 293 15.89 21.05 -19.17
N TYR A 294 15.05 20.05 -19.45
CA TYR A 294 15.44 18.74 -19.96
C TYR A 294 15.77 18.84 -21.46
N GLU A 295 16.94 19.39 -21.80
CA GLU A 295 17.55 19.10 -23.09
C GLU A 295 18.52 17.93 -22.89
N ALA A 296 18.35 16.89 -23.70
CA ALA A 296 19.06 15.61 -23.63
C ALA A 296 20.56 15.78 -23.89
N ASP A 297 21.28 16.27 -22.88
CA ASP A 297 22.72 16.45 -22.86
C ASP A 297 23.33 15.32 -22.01
N GLU A 298 24.33 14.60 -22.52
CA GLU A 298 25.09 13.60 -21.75
C GLU A 298 25.69 14.21 -20.48
N SER A 299 25.94 15.53 -20.47
CA SER A 299 26.33 16.28 -19.28
C SER A 299 25.30 16.20 -18.15
N TYR A 300 24.00 16.04 -18.45
CA TYR A 300 22.94 16.03 -17.45
C TYR A 300 22.95 14.75 -16.61
N ASP A 301 23.08 13.58 -17.25
CA ASP A 301 23.10 12.31 -16.54
C ASP A 301 24.35 12.15 -15.68
N GLN A 302 25.50 12.63 -16.16
CA GLN A 302 26.74 12.68 -15.36
C GLN A 302 26.62 13.63 -14.15
N GLN A 303 25.99 14.78 -14.34
CA GLN A 303 25.70 15.72 -13.24
C GLN A 303 24.74 15.09 -12.23
N PHE A 304 23.68 14.43 -12.70
CA PHE A 304 22.74 13.73 -11.84
C PHE A 304 23.42 12.66 -11.00
N ASP A 305 24.22 11.80 -11.62
CA ASP A 305 24.93 10.73 -10.94
C ASP A 305 25.87 11.27 -9.85
N SER A 306 26.67 12.26 -10.22
CA SER A 306 27.62 12.92 -9.33
C SER A 306 26.92 13.62 -8.16
N GLU A 307 25.82 14.32 -8.44
CA GLU A 307 25.05 15.08 -7.45
C GLU A 307 24.30 14.15 -6.50
N LEU A 308 23.68 13.08 -7.00
CA LEU A 308 23.06 12.04 -6.19
C LEU A 308 24.08 11.45 -5.21
N LYS A 309 25.27 11.06 -5.69
CA LYS A 309 26.33 10.52 -4.82
C LYS A 309 26.79 11.52 -3.77
N ARG A 310 26.98 12.78 -4.18
CA ARG A 310 27.38 13.89 -3.28
C ARG A 310 26.35 14.14 -2.18
N LEU A 311 25.06 14.15 -2.52
CA LEU A 311 23.98 14.38 -1.55
C LEU A 311 23.79 13.18 -0.62
N ILE A 312 23.91 11.94 -1.11
CA ILE A 312 23.90 10.74 -0.26
C ILE A 312 25.03 10.83 0.77
N LYS A 313 26.26 11.13 0.34
CA LYS A 313 27.42 11.30 1.24
C LYS A 313 27.19 12.37 2.31
N ARG A 314 26.50 13.47 1.96
CA ARG A 314 26.12 14.53 2.90
C ARG A 314 24.98 14.13 3.84
N SER A 315 24.14 13.18 3.45
CA SER A 315 22.96 12.77 4.20
C SER A 315 23.27 11.84 5.38
N GLY A 316 24.49 11.32 5.47
CA GLY A 316 24.93 10.42 6.53
C GLY A 316 24.95 11.08 7.92
N ILE A 317 24.26 10.47 8.88
CA ILE A 317 23.99 11.05 10.21
C ILE A 317 25.04 10.62 11.25
N ASP A 318 25.62 9.42 11.12
CA ASP A 318 26.60 8.88 12.06
C ASP A 318 27.94 8.51 11.39
N LYS A 319 28.91 8.01 12.16
CA LYS A 319 30.22 7.62 11.61
C LYS A 319 30.14 6.42 10.65
N ASN A 320 29.18 5.52 10.83
CA ASN A 320 29.01 4.34 9.97
C ASN A 320 28.45 4.72 8.59
N SER A 321 27.52 5.66 8.56
CA SER A 321 26.95 6.23 7.32
C SER A 321 27.98 6.96 6.44
N LYS A 322 29.17 7.26 6.99
CA LYS A 322 30.31 7.83 6.25
C LYS A 322 31.22 6.77 5.63
N ASN A 323 30.89 5.48 5.78
CA ASN A 323 31.56 4.40 5.06
C ASN A 323 31.26 4.51 3.56
N GLU A 324 32.30 4.68 2.76
CA GLU A 324 32.20 4.85 1.31
C GLU A 324 31.51 3.64 0.64
N GLU A 325 31.68 2.43 1.15
CA GLU A 325 31.00 1.23 0.63
C GLU A 325 29.48 1.31 0.79
N LEU A 326 28.99 1.79 1.94
CA LEU A 326 27.55 1.93 2.19
C LEU A 326 26.94 3.06 1.35
N ILE A 327 27.71 4.12 1.10
CA ILE A 327 27.33 5.21 0.19
C ILE A 327 27.19 4.66 -1.23
N ASP A 328 28.18 3.91 -1.70
CA ASP A 328 28.17 3.31 -3.05
C ASP A 328 27.01 2.32 -3.24
N GLN A 329 26.69 1.54 -2.21
CA GLN A 329 25.54 0.62 -2.24
C GLN A 329 24.20 1.36 -2.37
N LEU A 330 23.96 2.39 -1.55
CA LEU A 330 22.73 3.18 -1.63
C LEU A 330 22.66 3.97 -2.94
N HIS A 331 23.79 4.53 -3.38
CA HIS A 331 23.90 5.24 -4.66
C HIS A 331 23.52 4.33 -5.83
N LYS A 332 24.11 3.13 -5.89
CA LYS A 332 23.77 2.11 -6.88
C LYS A 332 22.30 1.71 -6.83
N ALA A 333 21.74 1.49 -5.62
CA ALA A 333 20.33 1.14 -5.47
C ALA A 333 19.40 2.24 -6.01
N CYS A 334 19.74 3.51 -5.78
CA CYS A 334 19.01 4.67 -6.32
C CYS A 334 19.10 4.76 -7.84
N LEU A 335 20.25 4.51 -8.46
CA LEU A 335 20.40 4.48 -9.93
C LEU A 335 19.69 3.29 -10.57
N ASP A 336 19.81 2.11 -9.99
CA ASP A 336 19.12 0.90 -10.45
C ASP A 336 17.60 1.12 -10.47
N LEU A 337 17.06 1.86 -9.49
CA LEU A 337 15.64 2.18 -9.41
C LEU A 337 15.20 3.15 -10.50
N GLU A 338 16.05 4.12 -10.84
CA GLU A 338 15.80 5.09 -11.91
C GLU A 338 15.57 4.39 -13.26
N ALA A 339 16.37 3.38 -13.58
CA ALA A 339 16.22 2.60 -14.80
C ALA A 339 14.91 1.79 -14.88
N LYS A 340 14.16 1.65 -13.78
CA LYS A 340 12.89 0.89 -13.73
C LYS A 340 11.65 1.76 -13.92
N VAL A 341 11.78 3.07 -13.91
CA VAL A 341 10.65 4.01 -14.10
C VAL A 341 10.69 4.64 -15.49
N LYS A 342 9.56 5.20 -15.95
CA LYS A 342 9.42 5.66 -17.34
C LYS A 342 10.27 6.89 -17.63
N ASN A 343 10.34 7.80 -16.66
CA ASN A 343 11.01 9.07 -16.78
C ASN A 343 11.44 9.58 -15.40
N ARG A 344 12.10 10.72 -15.40
CA ARG A 344 12.67 11.33 -14.21
C ARG A 344 11.63 11.91 -13.25
N GLU A 345 10.48 12.36 -13.76
CA GLU A 345 9.37 12.78 -12.90
C GLU A 345 8.80 11.61 -12.09
N ASP A 346 8.65 10.44 -12.72
CA ASP A 346 8.27 9.19 -12.07
C ASP A 346 9.33 8.77 -11.04
N TYR A 347 10.62 8.92 -11.36
CA TYR A 347 11.72 8.65 -10.43
C TYR A 347 11.61 9.50 -9.16
N PHE A 348 11.51 10.82 -9.31
CA PHE A 348 11.38 11.72 -8.15
C PHE A 348 10.10 11.46 -7.38
N SER A 349 9.00 11.14 -8.06
CA SER A 349 7.75 10.76 -7.41
C SER A 349 7.91 9.49 -6.57
N LEU A 350 8.59 8.48 -7.10
CA LEU A 350 8.90 7.25 -6.39
C LEU A 350 9.85 7.49 -5.21
N MET A 351 10.93 8.25 -5.38
CA MET A 351 11.84 8.57 -4.28
C MET A 351 11.13 9.35 -3.16
N ARG A 352 10.23 10.28 -3.49
CA ARG A 352 9.38 10.96 -2.49
C ARG A 352 8.44 10.01 -1.76
N ILE A 353 7.93 8.99 -2.46
CA ILE A 353 7.12 7.92 -1.85
C ILE A 353 8.00 7.09 -0.91
N ILE A 354 9.23 6.73 -1.28
CA ILE A 354 10.18 6.02 -0.42
C ILE A 354 10.47 6.84 0.86
N ALA A 355 10.76 8.13 0.71
CA ALA A 355 10.95 9.04 1.85
C ALA A 355 9.70 9.11 2.76
N PHE A 356 8.50 9.06 2.18
CA PHE A 356 7.26 8.97 2.93
C PHE A 356 7.13 7.64 3.69
N LEU A 357 7.35 6.51 3.02
CA LEU A 357 7.31 5.18 3.63
C LEU A 357 8.33 5.05 4.78
N TYR A 358 9.53 5.59 4.59
CA TYR A 358 10.57 5.63 5.61
C TYR A 358 10.09 6.33 6.89
N ARG A 359 9.59 7.57 6.76
CA ARG A 359 9.12 8.39 7.89
C ARG A 359 7.93 7.76 8.61
N GLU A 360 6.94 7.28 7.87
CA GLU A 360 5.72 6.70 8.45
C GLU A 360 5.95 5.30 9.05
N SER A 361 7.09 4.66 8.77
CA SER A 361 7.52 3.41 9.39
C SER A 361 8.48 3.61 10.57
N GLY A 362 8.48 4.80 11.18
CA GLY A 362 9.33 5.13 12.34
C GLY A 362 10.77 5.55 11.99
N GLY A 363 11.05 5.86 10.71
CA GLY A 363 12.28 6.53 10.31
C GLY A 363 12.35 7.97 10.85
N GLU A 364 13.55 8.57 10.78
CA GLU A 364 13.76 9.95 11.23
C GLU A 364 12.92 10.94 10.39
N LYS A 365 12.30 11.90 11.07
CA LYS A 365 11.33 12.85 10.49
C LYS A 365 11.98 14.06 9.87
#